data_AF-A0A970Q4R9-F1
#
_entry.id   AF-A0A970Q4R9-F1
#
_cell.length_a   1.000
_cell.length_b   1.000
_cell.length_c   1.000
_cell.angle_alpha   90.00
_cell.angle_beta   90.00
_cell.angle_gamma   90.00
#
_symmetry.space_group_name_H-M   'P 1'
#
loop_
_entity.id
_entity.type
_entity.pdbx_description
1 polymer ?
#
loop_
_entity_poly.entity_id
_entity_poly.type
_entity_poly.pdbx_seq_one_letter_code
_entity_poly.pdbx_strand_id
1 'polypeptide(L)'
;MIANEREEMKFSGNKFNPLILINMKRFFIAITLVAVIIIAGCTDLDDIYSEIDLLKKQNKEQTDKLTEFEAWLRSVEQLTNTANSDIVAISGLIDALNKKVSVVSYKELADKSGYELSMSDGSKITLKHGAKGDKGDKGDQGDKVVMGTKPFGPDDRLYWTIDGEWLLDANGNKVPATGPKGEQGIQGDQGEKGEPGLTPTLRINTAGHWEMSLDNGITWQEVKDENGNPVQAVGPKGDKGEQGEPGNDGDANLTITETAEAITITFNGTSFVIPKGAPLPQFDVDLLIGKWNMLFIQEPNNRGGWRNIDPWQGYWMHFMDAANGSCPGEMYEPFTYTLTEGNKLNVSEITWQEGPTLFNIDNFTIIHLNNDYLILEFVHDGQRMRQYYTRGVPPNPLKFVTKYNLNPDAGLVSGTRFVTDSTACDVSGYFDHDGLSIFVDLLHVYTTSYYLPSVEEWRSIMPGNTDYVKFLTFFVTFSSEVAETVMVQGKSITMKSDFLAFSGILGREVYAIRYKGTSMVSAWKYEYIEDGNKTHMKITSRSFYGKTLPNIWNIRDEFKKNDENEVIRDFPASGYIDTEGVTQNRGTNGYFWSSTPIGNNLACGMSFSSDKAYSNYIDKASHKYSIRLFVIGD
;
A
#
# COMPACT_ATOMS: atom_id res chain seq x y z
N MET A 1 -48.17 23.98 -75.17
CA MET A 1 -48.18 25.06 -76.19
C MET A 1 -49.46 25.87 -75.98
N ILE A 2 -49.54 27.19 -75.92
CA ILE A 2 -48.64 28.35 -76.04
C ILE A 2 -49.36 29.51 -75.29
N ALA A 3 -48.60 30.55 -74.96
CA ALA A 3 -48.90 31.80 -74.22
C ALA A 3 -49.87 32.81 -74.90
N ASN A 4 -49.93 34.02 -74.28
CA ASN A 4 -50.15 35.40 -74.81
C ASN A 4 -51.43 36.13 -74.33
N GLU A 5 -51.47 37.45 -74.10
CA GLU A 5 -50.51 38.54 -73.83
C GLU A 5 -51.34 39.79 -73.39
N ARG A 6 -50.67 40.84 -72.89
CA ARG A 6 -51.17 42.12 -72.33
C ARG A 6 -51.85 43.08 -73.35
N GLU A 7 -52.59 44.09 -72.83
CA GLU A 7 -52.36 45.52 -73.18
C GLU A 7 -52.97 46.55 -72.19
N GLU A 8 -52.40 47.76 -72.17
CA GLU A 8 -52.60 48.91 -71.26
C GLU A 8 -53.65 49.95 -71.75
N MET A 9 -54.12 50.85 -70.86
CA MET A 9 -54.28 52.29 -71.22
C MET A 9 -54.43 53.24 -70.00
N LYS A 10 -53.78 54.43 -70.09
CA LYS A 10 -53.76 55.57 -69.14
C LYS A 10 -54.52 56.79 -69.73
N PHE A 11 -55.05 57.69 -68.89
CA PHE A 11 -55.27 59.14 -69.17
C PHE A 11 -55.30 59.94 -67.81
N SER A 12 -54.38 60.89 -67.54
CA SER A 12 -54.48 62.38 -67.61
C SER A 12 -55.67 62.99 -66.84
N GLY A 13 -55.63 64.00 -65.95
CA GLY A 13 -54.65 65.01 -65.53
C GLY A 13 -55.41 66.33 -65.24
N ASN A 14 -55.45 66.86 -64.00
CA ASN A 14 -55.81 68.26 -63.73
C ASN A 14 -55.28 68.80 -62.39
N LYS A 15 -54.65 69.98 -62.42
CA LYS A 15 -53.94 70.67 -61.31
C LYS A 15 -54.93 71.35 -60.34
N PHE A 16 -54.78 71.12 -59.03
CA PHE A 16 -55.54 71.81 -57.96
C PHE A 16 -54.66 72.80 -57.15
N ASN A 17 -55.29 73.88 -56.69
CA ASN A 17 -54.76 75.16 -56.21
C ASN A 17 -53.97 75.09 -54.86
N PRO A 18 -52.76 75.67 -54.72
CA PRO A 18 -51.92 75.53 -53.52
C PRO A 18 -52.48 76.17 -52.23
N LEU A 19 -53.40 77.14 -52.32
CA LEU A 19 -54.06 77.73 -51.13
C LEU A 19 -55.00 76.72 -50.44
N ILE A 20 -55.60 75.82 -51.23
CA ILE A 20 -56.45 74.72 -50.74
C ILE A 20 -55.57 73.67 -50.05
N LEU A 21 -54.37 73.42 -50.56
CA LEU A 21 -53.45 72.42 -50.00
C LEU A 21 -52.88 72.82 -48.63
N ILE A 22 -52.64 74.12 -48.37
CA ILE A 22 -52.16 74.61 -47.07
C ILE A 22 -53.26 74.54 -46.00
N ASN A 23 -54.49 74.93 -46.35
CA ASN A 23 -55.63 74.80 -45.45
C ASN A 23 -56.03 73.33 -45.24
N MET A 24 -55.95 72.48 -46.28
CA MET A 24 -56.13 71.03 -46.14
C MET A 24 -55.04 70.40 -45.26
N LYS A 25 -53.76 70.78 -45.38
CA LYS A 25 -52.70 70.23 -44.51
C LYS A 25 -52.89 70.61 -43.05
N ARG A 26 -53.28 71.85 -42.73
CA ARG A 26 -53.60 72.26 -41.35
C ARG A 26 -54.85 71.56 -40.81
N PHE A 27 -55.85 71.35 -41.66
CA PHE A 27 -57.06 70.60 -41.33
C PHE A 27 -56.77 69.11 -41.12
N PHE A 28 -55.90 68.50 -41.93
CA PHE A 28 -55.47 67.11 -41.77
C PHE A 28 -54.61 66.90 -40.53
N ILE A 29 -53.69 67.81 -40.20
CA ILE A 29 -52.89 67.72 -38.96
C ILE A 29 -53.78 67.83 -37.73
N ALA A 30 -54.74 68.76 -37.73
CA ALA A 30 -55.73 68.89 -36.67
C ALA A 30 -56.63 67.64 -36.57
N ILE A 31 -57.05 67.06 -37.69
CA ILE A 31 -57.81 65.79 -37.71
C ILE A 31 -56.96 64.61 -37.24
N THR A 32 -55.66 64.53 -37.53
CA THR A 32 -54.80 63.46 -36.98
C THR A 32 -54.53 63.63 -35.48
N LEU A 33 -54.38 64.86 -34.98
CA LEU A 33 -54.21 65.10 -33.54
C LEU A 33 -55.52 64.81 -32.78
N VAL A 34 -56.66 65.23 -33.35
CA VAL A 34 -57.98 64.91 -32.82
C VAL A 34 -58.28 63.41 -32.99
N ALA A 35 -57.82 62.73 -34.04
CA ALA A 35 -57.97 61.29 -34.19
C ALA A 35 -57.06 60.50 -33.25
N VAL A 36 -55.86 60.97 -32.90
CA VAL A 36 -55.03 60.36 -31.85
C VAL A 36 -55.64 60.58 -30.46
N ILE A 37 -56.28 61.73 -30.22
CA ILE A 37 -57.02 62.02 -28.98
C ILE A 37 -58.36 61.25 -28.94
N ILE A 38 -59.04 61.02 -30.07
CA ILE A 38 -60.29 60.24 -30.17
C ILE A 38 -59.99 58.74 -30.13
N ILE A 39 -58.88 58.26 -30.72
CA ILE A 39 -58.46 56.85 -30.59
C ILE A 39 -57.98 56.58 -29.16
N ALA A 40 -57.26 57.52 -28.52
CA ALA A 40 -56.95 57.43 -27.09
C ALA A 40 -58.19 57.60 -26.19
N GLY A 41 -59.22 58.32 -26.64
CA GLY A 41 -60.49 58.53 -25.92
C GLY A 41 -61.61 57.53 -26.26
N CYS A 42 -61.37 56.57 -27.14
CA CYS A 42 -62.30 55.49 -27.50
C CYS A 42 -61.71 54.09 -27.31
N THR A 43 -60.55 54.00 -26.66
CA THR A 43 -60.17 52.86 -25.84
C THR A 43 -60.18 53.39 -24.41
N ASP A 44 -60.91 52.76 -23.48
CA ASP A 44 -60.80 53.12 -22.07
C ASP A 44 -59.31 53.03 -21.68
N LEU A 45 -58.67 54.19 -21.48
CA LEU A 45 -57.27 54.27 -21.07
C LEU A 45 -57.07 53.50 -19.77
N ASP A 46 -58.09 53.50 -18.90
CA ASP A 46 -58.12 52.74 -17.65
C ASP A 46 -58.07 51.21 -17.88
N ASP A 47 -58.73 50.70 -18.93
CA ASP A 47 -58.64 49.29 -19.33
C ASP A 47 -57.23 48.94 -19.83
N ILE A 48 -56.60 49.84 -20.60
CA ILE A 48 -55.21 49.64 -21.06
C ILE A 48 -54.21 49.73 -19.91
N TYR A 49 -54.38 50.68 -18.97
CA TYR A 49 -53.50 50.80 -17.80
C TYR A 49 -53.66 49.63 -16.83
N SER A 50 -54.88 49.14 -16.62
CA SER A 50 -55.13 47.95 -15.80
C SER A 50 -54.56 46.68 -16.45
N GLU A 51 -54.68 46.51 -17.77
CA GLU A 51 -54.03 45.43 -18.52
C GLU A 51 -52.49 45.53 -18.44
N ILE A 52 -51.91 46.73 -18.56
CA ILE A 52 -50.46 46.97 -18.40
C ILE A 52 -49.99 46.60 -16.99
N ASP A 53 -50.73 46.96 -15.95
CA ASP A 53 -50.37 46.64 -14.58
C ASP A 53 -50.56 45.16 -14.24
N LEU A 54 -51.57 44.50 -14.83
CA LEU A 54 -51.73 43.04 -14.82
C LEU A 54 -50.54 42.35 -15.50
N LEU A 55 -50.14 42.80 -16.69
CA LEU A 55 -49.00 42.27 -17.43
C LEU A 55 -47.67 42.50 -16.69
N LYS A 56 -47.48 43.65 -16.04
CA LYS A 56 -46.32 43.88 -15.17
C LYS A 56 -46.32 42.95 -13.97
N LYS A 57 -47.48 42.72 -13.34
CA LYS A 57 -47.61 41.80 -12.21
C LYS A 57 -47.30 40.36 -12.64
N GLN A 58 -47.81 39.93 -13.80
CA GLN A 58 -47.53 38.61 -14.38
C GLN A 58 -46.05 38.47 -14.78
N ASN A 59 -45.44 39.49 -15.40
CA ASN A 59 -44.00 39.47 -15.74
C ASN A 59 -43.12 39.43 -14.49
N LYS A 60 -43.50 40.14 -13.42
CA LYS A 60 -42.82 40.07 -12.12
C LYS A 60 -42.93 38.67 -11.52
N GLU A 61 -44.13 38.10 -11.49
CA GLU A 61 -44.35 36.73 -11.01
C GLU A 61 -43.58 35.69 -11.84
N GLN A 62 -43.49 35.87 -13.16
CA GLN A 62 -42.66 35.02 -14.02
C GLN A 62 -41.16 35.16 -13.71
N THR A 63 -40.69 36.38 -13.43
CA THR A 63 -39.29 36.64 -13.07
C THR A 63 -38.94 36.03 -11.71
N ASP A 64 -39.85 36.13 -10.74
CA ASP A 64 -39.69 35.53 -9.40
C ASP A 64 -39.63 34.00 -9.52
N LYS A 65 -40.54 33.38 -10.28
CA LYS A 65 -40.51 31.93 -10.58
C LYS A 65 -39.25 31.48 -11.32
N LEU A 66 -38.76 32.30 -12.27
CA LEU A 66 -37.51 31.99 -12.99
C LEU A 66 -36.31 31.99 -12.04
N THR A 67 -36.25 32.94 -11.12
CA THR A 67 -35.18 33.05 -10.12
C THR A 67 -35.19 31.84 -9.17
N GLU A 68 -36.38 31.40 -8.74
CA GLU A 68 -36.55 30.19 -7.93
C GLU A 68 -36.14 28.93 -8.72
N PHE A 69 -36.51 28.84 -9.99
CA PHE A 69 -36.12 27.72 -10.85
C PHE A 69 -34.61 27.66 -11.09
N GLU A 70 -33.94 28.81 -11.28
CA GLU A 70 -32.49 28.89 -11.39
C GLU A 70 -31.78 28.46 -10.09
N ALA A 71 -32.32 28.86 -8.93
CA ALA A 71 -31.81 28.41 -7.63
C ALA A 71 -31.98 26.89 -7.47
N TRP A 72 -33.13 26.35 -7.86
CA TRP A 72 -33.39 24.92 -7.85
C TRP A 72 -32.46 24.15 -8.81
N LEU A 73 -32.24 24.65 -10.03
CA LEU A 73 -31.30 24.07 -10.99
C LEU A 73 -29.88 23.98 -10.44
N ARG A 74 -29.36 25.06 -9.83
CA ARG A 74 -28.03 25.05 -9.19
C ARG A 74 -27.94 24.00 -8.08
N SER A 75 -29.01 23.87 -7.28
CA SER A 75 -29.10 22.84 -6.25
C SER A 75 -29.08 21.43 -6.84
N VAL A 76 -29.85 21.18 -7.91
CA VAL A 76 -29.90 19.88 -8.61
C VAL A 76 -28.54 19.55 -9.25
N GLU A 77 -27.86 20.52 -9.87
CA GLU A 77 -26.52 20.33 -10.44
C GLU A 77 -25.50 19.99 -9.35
N GLN A 78 -25.53 20.68 -8.21
CA GLN A 78 -24.66 20.40 -7.08
C GLN A 78 -24.91 19.00 -6.48
N LEU A 79 -26.18 18.62 -6.30
CA LEU A 79 -26.57 17.29 -5.85
C LEU A 79 -26.09 16.21 -6.82
N THR A 80 -26.22 16.45 -8.13
CA THR A 80 -25.77 15.51 -9.17
C THR A 80 -24.26 15.32 -9.15
N ASN A 81 -23.49 16.41 -9.01
CA ASN A 81 -22.03 16.35 -8.92
C ASN A 81 -21.56 15.62 -7.65
N THR A 82 -22.24 15.85 -6.53
CA THR A 82 -21.98 15.16 -5.27
C THR A 82 -22.27 13.67 -5.40
N ALA A 83 -23.44 13.31 -5.93
CA ALA A 83 -23.83 11.92 -6.15
C ALA A 83 -22.84 11.19 -7.09
N ASN A 84 -22.40 11.84 -8.17
CA ASN A 84 -21.41 11.25 -9.08
C ASN A 84 -20.06 11.01 -8.39
N SER A 85 -19.59 11.94 -7.56
CA SER A 85 -18.37 11.77 -6.77
C SER A 85 -18.50 10.59 -5.79
N ASP A 86 -19.65 10.50 -5.12
CA ASP A 86 -19.93 9.44 -4.15
C ASP A 86 -20.03 8.06 -4.83
N ILE A 87 -20.64 7.99 -6.02
CA ILE A 87 -20.70 6.76 -6.82
C ILE A 87 -19.29 6.27 -7.19
N VAL A 88 -18.39 7.17 -7.60
CA VAL A 88 -17.00 6.81 -7.93
C VAL A 88 -16.27 6.30 -6.69
N ALA A 89 -16.41 6.98 -5.55
CA ALA A 89 -15.81 6.57 -4.28
C ALA A 89 -16.31 5.19 -3.83
N ILE A 90 -17.64 5.00 -3.80
CA ILE A 90 -18.27 3.72 -3.40
C ILE A 90 -17.88 2.60 -4.37
N SER A 91 -17.88 2.86 -5.68
CA SER A 91 -17.43 1.87 -6.67
C SER A 91 -15.98 1.46 -6.46
N GLY A 92 -15.09 2.43 -6.15
CA GLY A 92 -13.70 2.15 -5.82
C GLY A 92 -13.55 1.29 -4.56
N LEU A 93 -14.32 1.58 -3.51
CA LEU A 93 -14.32 0.79 -2.26
C LEU A 93 -14.86 -0.64 -2.49
N ILE A 94 -15.92 -0.80 -3.29
CA ILE A 94 -16.48 -2.10 -3.67
C ILE A 94 -15.48 -2.91 -4.51
N ASP A 95 -14.82 -2.27 -5.48
CA ASP A 95 -13.79 -2.90 -6.30
C ASP A 95 -12.61 -3.39 -5.46
N ALA A 96 -12.16 -2.57 -4.50
CA ALA A 96 -11.10 -2.95 -3.58
C ALA A 96 -11.47 -4.19 -2.75
N LEU A 97 -12.71 -4.24 -2.24
CA LEU A 97 -13.23 -5.41 -1.52
C LEU A 97 -13.31 -6.66 -2.42
N ASN A 98 -13.86 -6.52 -3.63
CA ASN A 98 -14.02 -7.63 -4.57
C ASN A 98 -12.67 -8.20 -5.03
N LYS A 99 -11.69 -7.33 -5.28
CA LYS A 99 -10.33 -7.72 -5.70
C LYS A 99 -9.41 -8.09 -4.52
N LYS A 100 -9.89 -8.00 -3.27
CA LYS A 100 -9.13 -8.21 -2.03
C LYS A 100 -7.88 -7.32 -1.94
N VAL A 101 -8.01 -6.08 -2.39
CA VAL A 101 -6.97 -5.04 -2.33
C VAL A 101 -7.05 -4.36 -0.97
N SER A 102 -5.89 -4.09 -0.39
CA SER A 102 -5.73 -3.54 0.95
C SER A 102 -5.27 -2.07 0.92
N VAL A 103 -5.55 -1.31 1.98
CA VAL A 103 -5.17 0.13 2.09
C VAL A 103 -3.77 0.27 2.69
N VAL A 104 -2.82 0.84 1.94
CA VAL A 104 -1.43 1.05 2.38
C VAL A 104 -1.29 2.27 3.29
N SER A 105 -1.91 3.37 2.90
CA SER A 105 -1.90 4.63 3.65
C SER A 105 -3.06 5.51 3.23
N TYR A 106 -3.36 6.53 4.03
CA TYR A 106 -4.27 7.60 3.65
C TYR A 106 -3.72 8.94 4.08
N LYS A 107 -4.08 10.00 3.34
CA LYS A 107 -3.70 11.39 3.65
C LYS A 107 -4.91 12.29 3.55
N GLU A 108 -4.96 13.30 4.40
CA GLU A 108 -5.96 14.36 4.29
C GLU A 108 -5.68 15.21 3.04
N LEU A 109 -6.74 15.60 2.33
CA LEU A 109 -6.65 16.49 1.18
C LEU A 109 -6.21 17.89 1.63
N ALA A 110 -5.49 18.62 0.76
CA ALA A 110 -4.92 19.93 1.11
C ALA A 110 -6.00 20.99 1.45
N ASP A 111 -7.17 20.89 0.83
CA ASP A 111 -8.34 21.75 1.08
C ASP A 111 -9.18 21.27 2.27
N LYS A 112 -8.74 20.20 2.96
CA LYS A 112 -9.44 19.53 4.05
C LYS A 112 -10.85 19.07 3.67
N SER A 113 -11.14 18.84 2.38
CA SER A 113 -12.44 18.36 1.90
C SER A 113 -12.62 16.84 2.05
N GLY A 114 -11.62 16.12 2.56
CA GLY A 114 -11.66 14.67 2.73
C GLY A 114 -10.28 14.01 2.76
N TYR A 115 -10.20 12.75 2.32
CA TYR A 115 -9.00 11.91 2.34
C TYR A 115 -8.73 11.23 0.99
N GLU A 116 -7.46 11.02 0.66
CA GLU A 116 -7.01 10.16 -0.45
C GLU A 116 -6.42 8.87 0.14
N LEU A 117 -7.02 7.73 -0.17
CA LEU A 117 -6.50 6.40 0.13
C LEU A 117 -5.51 5.97 -0.95
N SER A 118 -4.38 5.39 -0.53
CA SER A 118 -3.42 4.71 -1.40
C SER A 118 -3.55 3.20 -1.19
N MET A 119 -3.81 2.46 -2.27
CA MET A 119 -4.12 1.03 -2.24
C MET A 119 -2.89 0.18 -2.57
N SER A 120 -2.90 -1.09 -2.14
CA SER A 120 -1.79 -2.05 -2.36
C SER A 120 -1.54 -2.42 -3.82
N ASP A 121 -2.51 -2.21 -4.70
CA ASP A 121 -2.36 -2.38 -6.15
C ASP A 121 -1.88 -1.10 -6.87
N GLY A 122 -1.54 -0.05 -6.10
CA GLY A 122 -1.12 1.26 -6.61
C GLY A 122 -2.27 2.19 -7.00
N SER A 123 -3.53 1.73 -6.95
CA SER A 123 -4.69 2.57 -7.20
C SER A 123 -4.94 3.56 -6.05
N LYS A 124 -5.76 4.59 -6.33
CA LYS A 124 -6.11 5.64 -5.37
C LYS A 124 -7.61 5.83 -5.30
N ILE A 125 -8.13 6.06 -4.11
CA ILE A 125 -9.55 6.32 -3.88
C ILE A 125 -9.67 7.63 -3.10
N THR A 126 -10.40 8.59 -3.65
CA THR A 126 -10.66 9.87 -2.97
C THR A 126 -12.02 9.81 -2.28
N LEU A 127 -12.04 10.08 -0.98
CA LEU A 127 -13.23 10.15 -0.15
C LEU A 127 -13.42 11.60 0.27
N LYS A 128 -14.53 12.24 -0.11
CA LYS A 128 -14.84 13.63 0.25
C LYS A 128 -15.98 13.66 1.25
N HIS A 129 -15.89 14.51 2.28
CA HIS A 129 -17.08 14.81 3.08
C HIS A 129 -17.95 15.82 2.31
N GLY A 130 -19.27 15.73 2.49
CA GLY A 130 -20.20 16.65 1.86
C GLY A 130 -19.90 18.08 2.26
N ALA A 131 -20.09 19.04 1.34
CA ALA A 131 -20.00 20.45 1.68
C ALA A 131 -20.92 20.75 2.88
N LYS A 132 -20.39 21.45 3.89
CA LYS A 132 -21.22 21.98 4.98
C LYS A 132 -22.36 22.75 4.33
N GLY A 133 -23.60 22.26 4.49
CA GLY A 133 -24.77 22.99 4.02
C GLY A 133 -24.70 24.40 4.57
N ASP A 134 -24.96 25.40 3.74
CA ASP A 134 -25.12 26.75 4.22
C ASP A 134 -26.14 26.70 5.37
N LYS A 135 -25.85 27.44 6.45
CA LYS A 135 -26.78 27.58 7.56
C LYS A 135 -28.08 28.06 6.92
N GLY A 136 -29.13 27.23 6.95
CA GLY A 136 -30.42 27.60 6.38
C GLY A 136 -30.76 29.01 6.84
N ASP A 137 -31.12 29.87 5.88
CA ASP A 137 -31.52 31.23 6.22
C ASP A 137 -32.55 31.17 7.35
N LYS A 138 -32.45 32.10 8.30
CA LYS A 138 -33.52 32.30 9.27
C LYS A 138 -34.82 32.39 8.46
N GLY A 139 -35.74 31.45 8.68
CA GLY A 139 -37.06 31.53 8.07
C GLY A 139 -37.63 32.94 8.27
N ASP A 140 -38.18 33.50 7.20
CA ASP A 140 -38.71 34.86 7.22
C ASP A 140 -39.64 35.06 8.41
N GLN A 141 -39.47 36.21 9.06
CA GLN A 141 -40.34 36.64 10.15
C GLN A 141 -41.76 36.77 9.56
N GLY A 142 -42.71 35.95 10.03
CA GLY A 142 -44.08 35.96 9.53
C GLY A 142 -44.67 37.36 9.44
N ASP A 143 -45.46 37.61 8.40
CA ASP A 143 -45.97 38.94 8.06
C ASP A 143 -46.58 39.64 9.28
N LYS A 144 -46.06 40.85 9.53
CA LYS A 144 -46.46 41.69 10.64
C LYS A 144 -47.80 42.33 10.28
N VAL A 145 -48.88 41.91 10.91
CA VAL A 145 -50.19 42.59 10.82
C VAL A 145 -50.02 44.03 11.32
N VAL A 146 -50.29 45.02 10.46
CA VAL A 146 -50.12 46.44 10.77
C VAL A 146 -51.46 47.08 11.06
N MET A 147 -51.63 47.52 12.31
CA MET A 147 -52.71 48.43 12.69
C MET A 147 -52.37 49.86 12.26
N GLY A 148 -53.28 50.50 11.53
CA GLY A 148 -53.16 51.87 11.04
C GLY A 148 -54.44 52.68 11.25
N THR A 149 -54.41 53.95 10.88
CA THR A 149 -55.62 54.79 10.81
C THR A 149 -55.68 55.50 9.46
N LYS A 150 -56.89 55.65 8.92
CA LYS A 150 -57.17 56.43 7.70
C LYS A 150 -58.29 57.44 7.96
N PRO A 151 -58.18 58.70 7.48
CA PRO A 151 -59.25 59.68 7.56
C PRO A 151 -60.40 59.31 6.61
N PHE A 152 -61.64 59.53 7.04
CA PHE A 152 -62.82 59.25 6.22
C PHE A 152 -64.00 60.19 6.55
N GLY A 153 -64.66 60.72 5.52
CA GLY A 153 -65.79 61.64 5.63
C GLY A 153 -65.38 63.13 5.63
N PRO A 154 -66.34 64.07 5.59
CA PRO A 154 -66.10 65.51 5.41
C PRO A 154 -65.32 66.19 6.55
N ASP A 155 -65.15 65.52 7.70
CA ASP A 155 -64.47 66.05 8.89
C ASP A 155 -63.06 65.46 9.12
N ASP A 156 -62.52 64.68 8.19
CA ASP A 156 -61.22 63.99 8.29
C ASP A 156 -61.02 63.18 9.58
N ARG A 157 -62.12 62.67 10.15
CA ARG A 157 -62.08 61.85 11.36
C ARG A 157 -61.32 60.55 11.06
N LEU A 158 -60.39 60.18 11.95
CA LEU A 158 -59.58 58.98 11.78
C LEU A 158 -60.40 57.74 12.15
N TYR A 159 -60.30 56.69 11.34
CA TYR A 159 -60.87 55.36 11.57
C TYR A 159 -59.78 54.31 11.54
N TRP A 160 -59.95 53.24 12.32
CA TRP A 160 -58.97 52.16 12.41
C TRP A 160 -58.95 51.30 11.14
N THR A 161 -57.75 50.82 10.79
CA THR A 161 -57.52 49.90 9.67
C THR A 161 -56.57 48.77 10.05
N ILE A 162 -56.76 47.58 9.49
CA ILE A 162 -55.84 46.44 9.58
C ILE A 162 -55.32 46.15 8.17
N ASP A 163 -53.99 46.16 8.00
CA ASP A 163 -53.30 45.93 6.71
C ASP A 163 -53.80 46.83 5.56
N GLY A 164 -54.28 48.02 5.93
CA GLY A 164 -54.82 49.02 5.01
C GLY A 164 -56.33 48.95 4.77
N GLU A 165 -57.04 47.93 5.26
CA GLU A 165 -58.49 47.76 5.13
C GLU A 165 -59.25 48.24 6.37
N TRP A 166 -60.52 48.67 6.23
CA TRP A 166 -61.29 49.29 7.31
C TRP A 166 -61.68 48.31 8.43
N LEU A 167 -61.45 48.69 9.68
CA LEU A 167 -61.99 47.96 10.83
C LEU A 167 -63.47 48.31 11.03
N LEU A 168 -64.33 47.28 11.06
CA LEU A 168 -65.78 47.42 11.21
C LEU A 168 -66.25 46.94 12.60
N ASP A 169 -67.30 47.56 13.13
CA ASP A 169 -68.02 47.10 14.33
C ASP A 169 -69.01 45.98 14.01
N ALA A 170 -69.64 45.41 15.04
CA ALA A 170 -70.59 44.29 14.92
C ALA A 170 -71.84 44.61 14.07
N ASN A 171 -72.09 45.89 13.78
CA ASN A 171 -73.21 46.35 12.96
C ASN A 171 -72.75 46.74 11.53
N GLY A 172 -71.47 46.52 11.19
CA GLY A 172 -70.89 46.83 9.89
C GLY A 172 -70.44 48.28 9.71
N ASN A 173 -70.39 49.09 10.77
CA ASN A 173 -69.95 50.49 10.69
C ASN A 173 -68.44 50.61 10.93
N LYS A 174 -67.77 51.56 10.28
CA LYS A 174 -66.33 51.82 10.50
C LYS A 174 -66.07 52.29 11.93
N VAL A 175 -65.06 51.71 12.59
CA VAL A 175 -64.70 52.04 13.98
C VAL A 175 -63.86 53.33 14.03
N PRO A 176 -64.35 54.43 14.63
CA PRO A 176 -63.60 55.67 14.70
C PRO A 176 -62.45 55.56 15.71
N ALA A 177 -61.27 56.03 15.31
CA ALA A 177 -60.07 56.08 16.14
C ALA A 177 -60.01 57.34 17.03
N THR A 178 -60.85 58.34 16.76
CA THR A 178 -60.95 59.58 17.55
C THR A 178 -62.42 59.88 17.88
N GLY A 179 -62.70 60.65 18.94
CA GLY A 179 -64.06 61.11 19.28
C GLY A 179 -64.63 62.14 18.29
N PRO A 180 -65.93 62.48 18.34
CA PRO A 180 -66.49 63.56 17.55
C PRO A 180 -65.81 64.90 17.93
N LYS A 181 -65.53 65.73 16.93
CA LYS A 181 -64.96 67.06 17.13
C LYS A 181 -65.98 67.93 17.87
N GLY A 182 -65.63 68.46 19.04
CA GLY A 182 -66.51 69.37 19.80
C GLY A 182 -66.80 70.65 19.01
N GLU A 183 -68.01 71.18 19.14
CA GLU A 183 -68.40 72.45 18.52
C GLU A 183 -67.54 73.61 19.06
N GLN A 184 -67.10 74.51 18.17
CA GLN A 184 -66.37 75.72 18.57
C GLN A 184 -67.29 76.66 19.36
N GLY A 185 -67.03 76.79 20.67
CA GLY A 185 -67.67 77.81 21.50
C GLY A 185 -67.26 79.23 21.06
N ILE A 186 -68.24 80.12 20.99
CA ILE A 186 -68.05 81.58 20.88
C ILE A 186 -67.36 82.12 22.14
N GLN A 187 -66.47 83.09 21.94
CA GLN A 187 -65.58 83.71 22.92
C GLN A 187 -66.27 84.13 24.24
N GLY A 188 -65.97 83.43 25.34
CA GLY A 188 -66.36 83.79 26.71
C GLY A 188 -66.44 82.56 27.63
N ASP A 189 -65.51 82.50 28.59
CA ASP A 189 -65.33 81.47 29.64
C ASP A 189 -65.02 80.03 29.18
N GLN A 190 -64.06 79.41 29.87
CA GLN A 190 -63.49 78.10 29.57
C GLN A 190 -64.59 77.02 29.56
N GLY A 191 -64.98 76.57 28.36
CA GLY A 191 -65.92 75.47 28.18
C GLY A 191 -65.45 74.20 28.87
N GLU A 192 -66.41 73.44 29.41
CA GLU A 192 -66.15 72.18 30.11
C GLU A 192 -65.30 71.25 29.23
N LYS A 193 -64.24 70.69 29.83
CA LYS A 193 -63.35 69.73 29.17
C LYS A 193 -64.20 68.55 28.72
N GLY A 194 -64.27 68.31 27.41
CA GLY A 194 -64.98 67.17 26.84
C GLY A 194 -64.56 65.86 27.52
N GLU A 195 -65.53 64.98 27.73
CA GLU A 195 -65.33 63.64 28.27
C GLU A 195 -64.14 62.98 27.54
N PRO A 196 -63.11 62.50 28.26
CA PRO A 196 -61.98 61.84 27.63
C PRO A 196 -62.51 60.65 26.80
N GLY A 197 -62.15 60.62 25.52
CA GLY A 197 -62.49 59.51 24.65
C GLY A 197 -62.04 58.20 25.29
N LEU A 198 -62.96 57.24 25.38
CA LEU A 198 -62.66 55.92 25.92
C LEU A 198 -61.68 55.24 24.97
N THR A 199 -60.42 55.09 25.39
CA THR A 199 -59.43 54.32 24.65
C THR A 199 -59.81 52.85 24.76
N PRO A 200 -60.21 52.18 23.66
CA PRO A 200 -60.51 50.76 23.72
C PRO A 200 -59.30 50.00 24.24
N THR A 201 -59.50 49.17 25.25
CA THR A 201 -58.43 48.33 25.79
C THR A 201 -58.58 46.96 25.15
N LEU A 202 -57.50 46.43 24.57
CA LEU A 202 -57.49 45.11 23.95
C LEU A 202 -56.71 44.13 24.83
N ARG A 203 -57.21 42.90 24.95
CA ARG A 203 -56.49 41.78 25.55
C ARG A 203 -56.81 40.48 24.82
N ILE A 204 -56.09 39.44 25.19
CA ILE A 204 -56.35 38.07 24.74
C ILE A 204 -57.11 37.36 25.85
N ASN A 205 -58.27 36.79 25.53
CA ASN A 205 -59.06 36.03 26.49
C ASN A 205 -58.46 34.64 26.71
N THR A 206 -58.96 33.91 27.70
CA THR A 206 -58.44 32.56 28.02
C THR A 206 -58.69 31.53 26.92
N ALA A 207 -59.58 31.81 25.96
CA ALA A 207 -59.81 31.00 24.77
C ALA A 207 -58.88 31.35 23.59
N GLY A 208 -58.00 32.34 23.74
CA GLY A 208 -57.03 32.75 22.71
C GLY A 208 -57.59 33.71 21.65
N HIS A 209 -58.76 34.30 21.89
CA HIS A 209 -59.34 35.32 21.00
C HIS A 209 -59.02 36.73 21.47
N TRP A 210 -58.93 37.67 20.54
CA TRP A 210 -58.90 39.08 20.86
C TRP A 210 -60.25 39.49 21.46
N GLU A 211 -60.22 40.15 22.61
CA GLU A 211 -61.38 40.83 23.17
C GLU A 211 -61.05 42.28 23.49
N MET A 212 -62.06 43.12 23.32
CA MET A 212 -61.98 44.56 23.48
C MET A 212 -62.89 44.99 24.63
N SER A 213 -62.39 45.90 25.44
CA SER A 213 -63.18 46.63 26.43
C SER A 213 -63.31 48.08 26.00
N LEU A 214 -64.53 48.59 26.06
CA LEU A 214 -64.85 49.99 25.78
C LEU A 214 -65.17 50.78 27.05
N ASP A 215 -65.07 50.16 28.23
CA ASP A 215 -65.44 50.71 29.53
C ASP A 215 -64.28 50.61 30.56
N ASN A 216 -63.04 50.77 30.09
CA ASN A 216 -61.81 50.69 30.90
C ASN A 216 -61.61 49.34 31.61
N GLY A 217 -61.97 48.25 30.96
CA GLY A 217 -61.66 46.88 31.40
C GLY A 217 -62.71 46.25 32.30
N ILE A 218 -63.89 46.87 32.47
CA ILE A 218 -64.98 46.35 33.31
C ILE A 218 -65.71 45.23 32.57
N THR A 219 -66.08 45.45 31.31
CA THR A 219 -66.66 44.44 30.42
C THR A 219 -65.80 44.24 29.18
N TRP A 220 -65.82 43.00 28.67
CA TRP A 220 -65.01 42.56 27.55
C TRP A 220 -65.88 41.84 26.54
N GLN A 221 -65.69 42.17 25.27
CA GLN A 221 -66.41 41.58 24.14
C GLN A 221 -65.42 41.09 23.09
N GLU A 222 -65.62 39.88 22.57
CA GLU A 222 -64.75 39.31 21.53
C GLU A 222 -64.81 40.16 20.26
N VAL A 223 -63.64 40.41 19.67
CA VAL A 223 -63.52 41.03 18.34
C VAL A 223 -63.90 39.98 17.31
N LYS A 224 -64.67 40.35 16.29
CA LYS A 224 -65.18 39.42 15.27
C LYS A 224 -64.75 39.81 13.86
N ASP A 225 -64.60 38.81 12.98
CA ASP A 225 -64.35 38.99 11.56
C ASP A 225 -65.62 39.36 10.78
N GLU A 226 -65.49 39.59 9.47
CA GLU A 226 -66.60 39.96 8.57
C GLU A 226 -67.72 38.90 8.48
N ASN A 227 -67.43 37.66 8.90
CA ASN A 227 -68.37 36.55 8.91
C ASN A 227 -68.98 36.31 10.31
N GLY A 228 -68.65 37.14 11.29
CA GLY A 228 -69.17 37.07 12.66
C GLY A 228 -68.46 36.08 13.59
N ASN A 229 -67.30 35.55 13.20
CA ASN A 229 -66.51 34.62 14.01
C ASN A 229 -65.49 35.38 14.90
N PRO A 230 -65.20 34.91 16.13
CA PRO A 230 -64.17 35.52 16.98
C PRO A 230 -62.78 35.52 16.32
N VAL A 231 -62.10 36.67 16.36
CA VAL A 231 -60.75 36.84 15.82
C VAL A 231 -59.73 36.22 16.76
N GLN A 232 -59.08 35.15 16.30
CA GLN A 232 -57.99 34.51 17.04
C GLN A 232 -56.80 35.44 17.19
N ALA A 233 -56.31 35.59 18.42
CA ALA A 233 -55.12 36.40 18.72
C ALA A 233 -53.81 35.64 18.53
N VAL A 234 -53.93 34.33 18.39
CA VAL A 234 -52.83 33.41 18.14
C VAL A 234 -53.29 32.58 16.97
N GLY A 235 -52.59 32.60 15.83
CA GLY A 235 -52.82 31.59 14.78
C GLY A 235 -52.71 30.19 15.36
N PRO A 236 -53.17 29.13 14.68
CA PRO A 236 -52.84 27.78 15.11
C PRO A 236 -51.33 27.78 15.36
N LYS A 237 -50.94 27.41 16.59
CA LYS A 237 -49.56 27.04 16.84
C LYS A 237 -49.32 25.93 15.82
N GLY A 238 -48.70 26.25 14.69
CA GLY A 238 -48.05 25.22 13.90
C GLY A 238 -47.27 24.45 14.93
N ASP A 239 -47.38 23.11 14.91
CA ASP A 239 -46.49 22.28 15.72
C ASP A 239 -45.15 22.98 15.69
N LYS A 240 -44.53 23.17 16.87
CA LYS A 240 -43.14 23.59 16.90
C LYS A 240 -42.53 22.63 15.92
N GLY A 241 -42.17 23.09 14.70
CA GLY A 241 -41.51 22.23 13.74
C GLY A 241 -40.43 21.65 14.61
N GLU A 242 -40.41 20.32 14.76
CA GLU A 242 -39.39 19.68 15.59
C GLU A 242 -38.13 20.47 15.29
N GLN A 243 -37.52 21.09 16.31
CA GLN A 243 -36.29 21.84 16.10
C GLN A 243 -35.51 20.91 15.19
N GLY A 244 -35.35 21.26 13.90
CA GLY A 244 -34.95 20.24 12.93
C GLY A 244 -33.71 19.65 13.54
N GLU A 245 -33.77 18.37 13.93
CA GLU A 245 -32.80 17.70 14.82
C GLU A 245 -31.48 18.38 14.56
N PRO A 246 -30.94 19.21 15.50
CA PRO A 246 -29.98 20.28 15.17
C PRO A 246 -29.03 19.73 14.14
N GLY A 247 -29.20 20.13 12.86
CA GLY A 247 -28.87 19.27 11.71
C GLY A 247 -27.62 18.49 12.03
N ASN A 248 -27.77 17.19 12.38
CA ASN A 248 -26.81 16.42 13.19
C ASN A 248 -25.44 17.07 13.06
N ASP A 249 -24.92 17.74 14.11
CA ASP A 249 -23.58 18.34 14.11
C ASP A 249 -22.69 17.47 13.26
N GLY A 250 -22.40 17.90 12.02
CA GLY A 250 -22.12 17.00 10.89
C GLY A 250 -21.32 15.80 11.33
N ASP A 251 -22.01 14.71 11.70
CA ASP A 251 -21.32 13.48 12.01
C ASP A 251 -20.75 13.11 10.66
N ALA A 252 -19.44 13.27 10.52
CA ALA A 252 -18.84 13.41 9.20
C ALA A 252 -19.36 12.25 8.35
N ASN A 253 -20.04 12.54 7.23
CA ASN A 253 -20.49 11.52 6.27
C ASN A 253 -19.33 10.64 5.77
N LEU A 254 -18.10 10.93 6.23
CA LEU A 254 -16.90 10.15 6.16
C LEU A 254 -16.25 10.06 7.56
N THR A 255 -16.26 8.88 8.18
CA THR A 255 -15.40 8.57 9.32
C THR A 255 -14.39 7.49 8.94
N ILE A 256 -13.12 7.71 9.23
CA ILE A 256 -12.06 6.72 9.06
C ILE A 256 -11.58 6.32 10.45
N THR A 257 -11.76 5.06 10.80
CA THR A 257 -11.21 4.48 12.03
C THR A 257 -10.19 3.42 11.67
N GLU A 258 -9.04 3.48 12.34
CA GLU A 258 -7.89 2.65 12.05
C GLU A 258 -7.63 1.68 13.20
N THR A 259 -7.44 0.41 12.85
CA THR A 259 -6.97 -0.64 13.76
C THR A 259 -5.63 -1.17 13.27
N ALA A 260 -5.02 -2.10 14.02
CA ALA A 260 -3.78 -2.75 13.60
C ALA A 260 -3.94 -3.52 12.26
N GLU A 261 -5.12 -4.07 11.98
CA GLU A 261 -5.36 -5.03 10.88
C GLU A 261 -6.22 -4.45 9.74
N ALA A 262 -7.04 -3.44 10.02
CA ALA A 262 -8.01 -2.91 9.07
C ALA A 262 -8.28 -1.41 9.23
N ILE A 263 -8.69 -0.77 8.13
CA ILE A 263 -9.29 0.56 8.12
C ILE A 263 -10.79 0.39 7.89
N THR A 264 -11.58 0.87 8.84
CA THR A 264 -13.05 0.93 8.72
C THR A 264 -13.43 2.33 8.26
N ILE A 265 -14.02 2.39 7.07
CA ILE A 265 -14.46 3.62 6.42
C ILE A 265 -15.98 3.62 6.47
N THR A 266 -16.57 4.52 7.24
CA THR A 266 -18.01 4.79 7.14
C THR A 266 -18.18 5.94 6.18
N PHE A 267 -18.79 5.67 5.02
CA PHE A 267 -19.04 6.64 3.96
C PHE A 267 -20.54 6.66 3.62
N ASN A 268 -21.18 7.84 3.72
CA ASN A 268 -22.63 8.02 3.55
C ASN A 268 -23.47 6.98 4.32
N GLY A 269 -23.13 6.76 5.60
CA GLY A 269 -23.82 5.82 6.49
C GLY A 269 -23.54 4.33 6.21
N THR A 270 -22.73 4.00 5.20
CA THR A 270 -22.32 2.62 4.88
C THR A 270 -20.90 2.37 5.35
N SER A 271 -20.67 1.30 6.11
CA SER A 271 -19.34 0.92 6.58
C SER A 271 -18.67 -0.10 5.66
N PHE A 272 -17.45 0.24 5.23
CA PHE A 272 -16.55 -0.61 4.45
C PHE A 272 -15.36 -0.96 5.33
N VAL A 273 -15.18 -2.25 5.62
CA VAL A 273 -14.01 -2.75 6.35
C VAL A 273 -13.02 -3.24 5.33
N ILE A 274 -12.03 -2.40 4.99
CA ILE A 274 -10.97 -2.76 4.06
C ILE A 274 -9.74 -3.14 4.90
N PRO A 275 -9.15 -4.32 4.69
CA PRO A 275 -7.89 -4.67 5.33
C PRO A 275 -6.89 -3.56 5.10
N LYS A 276 -6.16 -3.16 6.14
CA LYS A 276 -4.91 -2.45 5.89
C LYS A 276 -4.03 -3.38 5.09
N GLY A 277 -3.18 -2.79 4.26
CA GLY A 277 -2.05 -3.45 3.62
C GLY A 277 -1.64 -4.61 4.49
N ALA A 278 -1.90 -5.85 4.06
CA ALA A 278 -1.45 -6.97 4.87
C ALA A 278 0.04 -6.71 5.12
N PRO A 279 0.57 -6.98 6.32
CA PRO A 279 1.96 -7.39 6.35
C PRO A 279 2.05 -8.43 5.24
N LEU A 280 2.77 -8.10 4.16
CA LEU A 280 2.92 -9.00 3.00
C LEU A 280 3.20 -10.37 3.56
N PRO A 281 2.52 -11.44 3.07
CA PRO A 281 2.41 -12.71 3.77
C PRO A 281 3.71 -12.95 4.51
N GLN A 282 3.68 -12.76 5.82
CA GLN A 282 4.91 -12.65 6.58
C GLN A 282 5.41 -14.08 6.70
N PHE A 283 6.13 -14.49 5.68
CA PHE A 283 6.76 -15.78 5.69
C PHE A 283 7.77 -15.71 6.82
N ASP A 284 7.78 -16.76 7.63
CA ASP A 284 8.92 -17.00 8.49
C ASP A 284 10.11 -17.23 7.56
N VAL A 285 10.90 -16.18 7.36
CA VAL A 285 12.06 -16.19 6.46
C VAL A 285 13.14 -17.15 6.93
N ASP A 286 13.11 -17.53 8.21
CA ASP A 286 13.99 -18.55 8.73
C ASP A 286 13.65 -19.92 8.11
N LEU A 287 12.42 -20.11 7.60
CA LEU A 287 12.06 -21.28 6.79
C LEU A 287 12.72 -21.25 5.42
N LEU A 288 13.08 -20.08 4.87
CA LEU A 288 13.78 -19.99 3.59
C LEU A 288 15.17 -20.63 3.69
N ILE A 289 15.81 -20.49 4.85
CA ILE A 289 17.16 -21.03 5.13
C ILE A 289 17.18 -22.55 4.96
N GLY A 290 18.06 -23.03 4.08
CA GLY A 290 18.19 -24.43 3.71
C GLY A 290 18.34 -24.65 2.21
N LYS A 291 18.55 -25.90 1.80
CA LYS A 291 18.59 -26.30 0.39
C LYS A 291 17.17 -26.56 -0.12
N TRP A 292 16.93 -26.21 -1.37
CA TRP A 292 15.66 -26.34 -2.08
C TRP A 292 15.93 -26.95 -3.44
N ASN A 293 15.42 -28.15 -3.68
CA ASN A 293 15.60 -28.85 -4.96
C ASN A 293 14.46 -28.49 -5.90
N MET A 294 14.78 -28.00 -7.09
CA MET A 294 13.78 -27.63 -8.08
C MET A 294 13.13 -28.90 -8.65
N LEU A 295 11.80 -28.90 -8.69
CA LEU A 295 11.01 -29.99 -9.27
C LEU A 295 10.67 -29.72 -10.73
N PHE A 296 10.11 -28.54 -11.00
CA PHE A 296 9.65 -28.10 -12.31
C PHE A 296 9.45 -26.60 -12.32
N ILE A 297 9.31 -26.05 -13.52
CA ILE A 297 8.91 -24.67 -13.75
C ILE A 297 7.49 -24.67 -14.36
N GLN A 298 6.73 -23.60 -14.14
CA GLN A 298 5.46 -23.36 -14.82
C GLN A 298 5.46 -22.04 -15.58
N GLU A 299 4.72 -22.03 -16.68
CA GLU A 299 4.43 -20.84 -17.46
C GLU A 299 2.92 -20.71 -17.76
N PRO A 300 2.44 -19.52 -18.18
CA PRO A 300 1.03 -19.31 -18.46
C PRO A 300 0.58 -20.12 -19.69
N ASN A 301 -0.57 -20.80 -19.60
CA ASN A 301 -1.08 -21.67 -20.67
C ASN A 301 -1.96 -20.93 -21.71
N ASN A 302 -1.89 -19.59 -21.77
CA ASN A 302 -2.72 -18.71 -22.60
C ASN A 302 -4.25 -18.84 -22.40
N ARG A 303 -4.71 -19.57 -21.38
CA ARG A 303 -6.14 -19.73 -20.99
C ARG A 303 -6.41 -19.28 -19.55
N GLY A 304 -5.50 -18.49 -18.98
CA GLY A 304 -5.56 -18.04 -17.59
C GLY A 304 -5.13 -19.09 -16.55
N GLY A 305 -4.58 -20.23 -16.98
CA GLY A 305 -3.99 -21.25 -16.10
C GLY A 305 -2.48 -21.42 -16.28
N TRP A 306 -1.93 -22.43 -15.63
CA TRP A 306 -0.50 -22.76 -15.66
C TRP A 306 -0.27 -24.08 -16.41
N ARG A 307 0.88 -24.21 -17.08
CA ARG A 307 1.39 -25.49 -17.60
C ARG A 307 2.79 -25.75 -17.06
N ASN A 308 3.08 -27.00 -16.73
CA ASN A 308 4.42 -27.42 -16.34
C ASN A 308 5.32 -27.48 -17.59
N ILE A 309 6.54 -26.97 -17.46
CA ILE A 309 7.62 -27.20 -18.42
C ILE A 309 8.62 -28.21 -17.83
N ASP A 310 9.44 -28.82 -18.69
CA ASP A 310 10.25 -30.01 -18.41
C ASP A 310 10.92 -30.04 -17.01
N PRO A 311 11.09 -31.21 -16.38
CA PRO A 311 11.71 -31.30 -15.06
C PRO A 311 13.19 -30.93 -15.12
N TRP A 312 13.54 -29.79 -14.54
CA TRP A 312 14.92 -29.30 -14.38
C TRP A 312 15.64 -30.09 -13.27
N GLN A 313 15.93 -31.37 -13.52
CA GLN A 313 16.64 -32.22 -12.56
C GLN A 313 18.07 -31.69 -12.34
N GLY A 314 18.48 -31.61 -11.07
CA GLY A 314 19.83 -31.14 -10.69
C GLY A 314 19.90 -29.66 -10.30
N TYR A 315 18.84 -28.88 -10.53
CA TYR A 315 18.80 -27.48 -10.13
C TYR A 315 18.31 -27.31 -8.68
N TRP A 316 18.91 -26.37 -7.96
CA TRP A 316 18.59 -26.13 -6.55
C TRP A 316 18.89 -24.69 -6.11
N MET A 317 18.34 -24.25 -5.00
CA MET A 317 18.76 -23.01 -4.32
C MET A 317 19.11 -23.35 -2.88
N HIS A 318 20.25 -22.89 -2.38
CA HIS A 318 20.60 -22.99 -0.97
C HIS A 318 20.63 -21.58 -0.41
N PHE A 319 19.60 -21.25 0.37
CA PHE A 319 19.60 -20.01 1.16
C PHE A 319 20.37 -20.27 2.46
N MET A 320 21.42 -19.50 2.65
CA MET A 320 22.31 -19.53 3.80
C MET A 320 22.04 -18.33 4.71
N ASP A 321 22.58 -18.40 5.91
CA ASP A 321 22.44 -17.33 6.90
C ASP A 321 23.08 -16.00 6.42
N ALA A 322 22.67 -14.90 7.03
CA ALA A 322 23.13 -13.54 6.70
C ALA A 322 22.83 -13.10 5.25
N ALA A 323 21.68 -13.50 4.72
CA ALA A 323 21.15 -13.03 3.43
C ALA A 323 22.04 -13.41 2.22
N ASN A 324 22.57 -14.64 2.25
CA ASN A 324 23.44 -15.18 1.23
C ASN A 324 22.89 -16.49 0.69
N GLY A 325 23.19 -16.86 -0.54
CA GLY A 325 22.82 -18.17 -1.06
C GLY A 325 23.73 -18.63 -2.17
N SER A 326 23.44 -19.82 -2.68
CA SER A 326 24.07 -20.38 -3.88
C SER A 326 23.05 -21.16 -4.68
N CYS A 327 23.25 -21.21 -5.99
CA CYS A 327 22.47 -22.02 -6.91
C CYS A 327 23.41 -22.64 -7.95
N PRO A 328 23.02 -23.75 -8.62
CA PRO A 328 23.82 -24.35 -9.66
C PRO A 328 23.76 -23.46 -10.92
N GLY A 329 24.89 -22.87 -11.27
CA GLY A 329 25.24 -22.45 -12.62
C GLY A 329 26.44 -23.27 -13.11
N GLU A 330 26.95 -23.02 -14.32
CA GLU A 330 28.19 -23.64 -14.83
C GLU A 330 29.40 -23.48 -13.87
N MET A 331 29.28 -22.59 -12.85
CA MET A 331 30.24 -22.38 -11.78
C MET A 331 29.62 -22.11 -10.39
N TYR A 332 28.41 -22.61 -10.07
CA TYR A 332 27.73 -22.40 -8.77
C TYR A 332 27.72 -20.93 -8.34
N GLU A 333 26.79 -20.14 -8.88
CA GLU A 333 26.79 -18.70 -8.65
C GLU A 333 26.37 -18.39 -7.20
N PRO A 334 27.29 -17.84 -6.38
CA PRO A 334 26.90 -17.33 -5.08
C PRO A 334 26.06 -16.07 -5.30
N PHE A 335 24.95 -15.97 -4.58
CA PHE A 335 24.12 -14.78 -4.60
C PHE A 335 23.98 -14.18 -3.20
N THR A 336 23.67 -12.89 -3.15
CA THR A 336 23.08 -12.26 -1.97
C THR A 336 21.59 -12.13 -2.19
N TYR A 337 20.82 -12.06 -1.11
CA TYR A 337 19.40 -11.80 -1.22
C TYR A 337 18.94 -10.83 -0.15
N THR A 338 17.87 -10.10 -0.42
CA THR A 338 17.19 -9.26 0.56
C THR A 338 15.70 -9.48 0.42
N LEU A 339 15.02 -9.69 1.56
CA LEU A 339 13.57 -9.65 1.57
C LEU A 339 13.13 -8.20 1.69
N THR A 340 12.44 -7.73 0.67
CA THR A 340 11.73 -6.45 0.64
C THR A 340 10.25 -6.73 0.54
N GLU A 341 9.44 -5.77 0.99
CA GLU A 341 7.99 -5.85 0.80
C GLU A 341 7.43 -7.22 1.27
N GLY A 342 7.97 -7.81 2.35
CA GLY A 342 7.58 -9.07 3.02
C GLY A 342 7.39 -10.37 2.18
N ASN A 343 7.40 -10.32 0.85
CA ASN A 343 7.41 -11.48 -0.03
C ASN A 343 8.26 -11.29 -1.30
N LYS A 344 8.88 -10.12 -1.51
CA LYS A 344 9.80 -9.91 -2.63
C LYS A 344 11.22 -10.19 -2.20
N LEU A 345 11.79 -11.22 -2.80
CA LEU A 345 13.16 -11.63 -2.62
C LEU A 345 14.01 -11.02 -3.75
N ASN A 346 14.67 -9.90 -3.49
CA ASN A 346 15.67 -9.37 -4.43
C ASN A 346 16.93 -10.21 -4.29
N VAL A 347 17.48 -10.68 -5.40
CA VAL A 347 18.73 -11.44 -5.43
C VAL A 347 19.77 -10.63 -6.21
N SER A 348 21.05 -10.76 -5.85
CA SER A 348 22.09 -10.33 -6.78
C SER A 348 21.93 -11.13 -8.07
N GLU A 349 21.91 -10.45 -9.21
CA GLU A 349 21.72 -10.98 -10.57
C GLU A 349 22.18 -12.43 -10.70
N ILE A 350 21.22 -13.35 -10.84
CA ILE A 350 21.49 -14.77 -11.11
C ILE A 350 21.35 -14.96 -12.61
N THR A 351 22.41 -15.44 -13.26
CA THR A 351 22.42 -15.64 -14.70
C THR A 351 22.62 -17.10 -15.06
N TRP A 352 21.93 -17.58 -16.08
CA TRP A 352 22.31 -18.84 -16.70
C TRP A 352 22.07 -18.80 -18.20
N GLN A 353 22.91 -19.50 -18.95
CA GLN A 353 22.81 -19.59 -20.39
C GLN A 353 22.24 -20.95 -20.80
N GLU A 354 21.20 -20.94 -21.62
CA GLU A 354 20.65 -22.16 -22.23
C GLU A 354 20.66 -21.99 -23.75
N GLY A 355 21.65 -22.61 -24.41
CA GLY A 355 21.90 -22.39 -25.84
C GLY A 355 22.20 -20.92 -26.14
N PRO A 356 21.45 -20.25 -27.05
CA PRO A 356 21.65 -18.83 -27.35
C PRO A 356 20.94 -17.89 -26.36
N THR A 357 20.13 -18.40 -25.42
CA THR A 357 19.30 -17.59 -24.53
C THR A 357 20.03 -17.35 -23.22
N LEU A 358 20.13 -16.09 -22.82
CA LEU A 358 20.61 -15.70 -21.49
C LEU A 358 19.40 -15.40 -20.61
N PHE A 359 19.31 -16.12 -19.50
CA PHE A 359 18.34 -15.85 -18.45
C PHE A 359 18.99 -14.97 -17.40
N ASN A 360 18.22 -14.00 -16.93
CA ASN A 360 18.63 -13.05 -15.91
C ASN A 360 17.49 -12.89 -14.91
N ILE A 361 17.76 -13.17 -13.64
CA ILE A 361 16.82 -12.96 -12.55
C ILE A 361 17.48 -12.11 -11.48
N ASP A 362 16.88 -10.96 -11.20
CA ASP A 362 17.27 -10.02 -10.14
C ASP A 362 16.25 -9.99 -8.98
N ASN A 363 15.06 -10.56 -9.15
CA ASN A 363 14.04 -10.64 -8.12
C ASN A 363 13.09 -11.84 -8.28
N PHE A 364 12.61 -12.32 -7.14
CA PHE A 364 11.53 -13.29 -7.04
C PHE A 364 10.41 -12.75 -6.12
N THR A 365 9.19 -13.21 -6.37
CA THR A 365 8.08 -13.11 -5.42
C THR A 365 7.83 -14.48 -4.80
N ILE A 366 7.89 -14.58 -3.47
CA ILE A 366 7.55 -15.79 -2.73
C ILE A 366 6.02 -15.96 -2.79
N ILE A 367 5.58 -17.02 -3.47
CA ILE A 367 4.16 -17.39 -3.59
C ILE A 367 3.76 -18.33 -2.46
N HIS A 368 4.67 -19.22 -2.05
CA HIS A 368 4.46 -20.18 -0.99
C HIS A 368 5.78 -20.53 -0.32
N LEU A 369 5.80 -20.64 1.01
CA LEU A 369 6.94 -21.11 1.78
C LEU A 369 6.42 -21.82 3.04
N ASN A 370 6.81 -23.09 3.20
CA ASN A 370 6.67 -23.85 4.45
C ASN A 370 7.89 -24.77 4.63
N ASN A 371 7.85 -25.76 5.54
CA ASN A 371 8.99 -26.66 5.75
C ASN A 371 9.32 -27.56 4.55
N ASP A 372 8.35 -27.80 3.66
CA ASP A 372 8.44 -28.84 2.63
C ASP A 372 8.52 -28.27 1.21
N TYR A 373 7.88 -27.12 0.97
CA TYR A 373 7.68 -26.53 -0.34
C TYR A 373 8.02 -25.04 -0.36
N LEU A 374 8.67 -24.63 -1.45
CA LEU A 374 8.92 -23.24 -1.80
C LEU A 374 8.45 -23.02 -3.25
N ILE A 375 7.68 -21.96 -3.47
CA ILE A 375 7.26 -21.54 -4.81
C ILE A 375 7.71 -20.10 -5.00
N LEU A 376 8.57 -19.89 -5.99
CA LEU A 376 9.07 -18.57 -6.38
C LEU A 376 8.47 -18.19 -7.73
N GLU A 377 8.00 -16.96 -7.86
CA GLU A 377 7.53 -16.38 -9.11
C GLU A 377 8.51 -15.30 -9.59
N PHE A 378 8.80 -15.26 -10.89
CA PHE A 378 9.68 -14.28 -11.51
C PHE A 378 9.14 -13.90 -12.89
N VAL A 379 9.68 -12.82 -13.45
CA VAL A 379 9.35 -12.37 -14.81
C VAL A 379 10.56 -12.57 -15.71
N HIS A 380 10.38 -13.25 -16.83
CA HIS A 380 11.40 -13.42 -17.86
C HIS A 380 10.77 -13.09 -19.22
N ASP A 381 11.41 -12.22 -20.01
CA ASP A 381 10.91 -11.73 -21.30
C ASP A 381 9.44 -11.24 -21.27
N GLY A 382 9.06 -10.57 -20.17
CA GLY A 382 7.70 -10.06 -19.96
C GLY A 382 6.66 -11.13 -19.60
N GLN A 383 7.06 -12.40 -19.47
CA GLN A 383 6.19 -13.51 -19.07
C GLN A 383 6.41 -13.87 -17.60
N ARG A 384 5.30 -14.11 -16.88
CA ARG A 384 5.35 -14.58 -15.48
C ARG A 384 5.59 -16.08 -15.43
N MET A 385 6.63 -16.49 -14.72
CA MET A 385 7.08 -17.87 -14.56
C MET A 385 7.08 -18.27 -13.09
N ARG A 386 6.88 -19.55 -12.77
CA ARG A 386 6.96 -20.07 -11.40
C ARG A 386 7.92 -21.24 -11.28
N GLN A 387 8.80 -21.21 -10.29
CA GLN A 387 9.65 -22.33 -9.91
C GLN A 387 9.08 -23.03 -8.68
N TYR A 388 8.99 -24.35 -8.74
CA TYR A 388 8.53 -25.19 -7.65
C TYR A 388 9.70 -25.96 -7.06
N TYR A 389 9.86 -25.84 -5.76
CA TYR A 389 10.93 -26.46 -5.01
C TYR A 389 10.38 -27.36 -3.91
N THR A 390 11.17 -28.39 -3.59
CA THR A 390 11.02 -29.20 -2.39
C THR A 390 12.20 -29.04 -1.48
N ARG A 391 11.99 -29.25 -0.18
CA ARG A 391 13.05 -29.17 0.82
C ARG A 391 14.16 -30.18 0.49
N GLY A 392 15.37 -29.67 0.32
CA GLY A 392 16.59 -30.44 0.20
C GLY A 392 17.34 -30.49 1.53
N VAL A 393 18.33 -31.37 1.61
CA VAL A 393 19.25 -31.43 2.75
C VAL A 393 20.44 -30.51 2.43
N PRO A 394 20.72 -29.48 3.26
CA PRO A 394 21.94 -28.69 3.12
C PRO A 394 23.17 -29.61 3.06
N PRO A 395 24.06 -29.41 2.07
CA PRO A 395 25.22 -30.26 1.92
C PRO A 395 26.10 -30.15 3.17
N ASN A 396 26.57 -31.30 3.67
CA ASN A 396 27.59 -31.32 4.70
C ASN A 396 28.88 -30.71 4.11
N PRO A 397 29.52 -29.72 4.76
CA PRO A 397 30.73 -29.07 4.23
C PRO A 397 31.84 -30.06 3.84
N LEU A 398 31.96 -31.20 4.53
CA LEU A 398 32.95 -32.23 4.21
C LEU A 398 32.75 -32.88 2.83
N LYS A 399 31.55 -32.82 2.25
CA LYS A 399 31.27 -33.38 0.91
C LYS A 399 32.04 -32.66 -0.18
N PHE A 400 32.28 -31.37 0.01
CA PHE A 400 33.00 -30.54 -0.95
C PHE A 400 34.47 -30.91 -1.07
N VAL A 401 35.04 -31.67 -0.13
CA VAL A 401 36.41 -32.16 -0.27
C VAL A 401 36.41 -33.40 -1.15
N THR A 402 37.36 -33.53 -2.07
CA THR A 402 37.54 -34.75 -2.85
C THR A 402 37.97 -35.95 -1.99
N LYS A 403 37.59 -37.17 -2.40
CA LYS A 403 37.95 -38.40 -1.66
C LYS A 403 39.43 -38.77 -1.77
N TYR A 404 40.11 -38.32 -2.82
CA TYR A 404 41.49 -38.72 -3.12
C TYR A 404 42.39 -37.50 -3.37
N ASN A 405 43.69 -37.65 -3.08
CA ASN A 405 44.70 -36.69 -3.49
C ASN A 405 44.90 -36.72 -5.00
N LEU A 406 45.45 -35.65 -5.55
CA LEU A 406 45.98 -35.69 -6.91
C LEU A 406 47.13 -36.69 -7.02
N ASN A 407 47.18 -37.40 -8.14
CA ASN A 407 48.29 -38.27 -8.45
C ASN A 407 49.50 -37.45 -8.97
N PRO A 408 50.70 -38.04 -9.02
CA PRO A 408 51.90 -37.36 -9.54
C PRO A 408 51.79 -36.97 -11.02
N ASP A 409 50.98 -37.70 -11.80
CA ASP A 409 50.85 -37.54 -13.25
C ASP A 409 49.67 -36.63 -13.68
N ALA A 410 49.04 -35.91 -12.73
CA ALA A 410 47.78 -35.18 -12.94
C ALA A 410 47.81 -34.12 -14.07
N GLY A 411 49.00 -33.78 -14.59
CA GLY A 411 49.21 -32.81 -15.67
C GLY A 411 49.51 -33.40 -17.05
N LEU A 412 49.52 -34.73 -17.24
CA LEU A 412 49.97 -35.34 -18.50
C LEU A 412 48.96 -36.34 -19.05
N VAL A 413 48.00 -35.83 -19.84
CA VAL A 413 47.28 -36.54 -20.94
C VAL A 413 46.49 -37.83 -20.59
N SER A 414 46.47 -38.30 -19.34
CA SER A 414 45.82 -39.56 -18.97
C SER A 414 44.55 -39.34 -18.14
N GLY A 415 43.51 -40.11 -18.43
CA GLY A 415 42.17 -40.00 -17.82
C GLY A 415 42.08 -40.31 -16.32
N THR A 416 43.21 -40.46 -15.62
CA THR A 416 43.25 -40.61 -14.15
C THR A 416 43.98 -39.44 -13.52
N ARG A 417 43.26 -38.58 -12.80
CA ARG A 417 43.80 -37.38 -12.11
C ARG A 417 44.01 -37.57 -10.61
N PHE A 418 43.38 -38.58 -10.04
CA PHE A 418 43.39 -38.86 -8.62
C PHE A 418 44.06 -40.20 -8.34
N VAL A 419 44.64 -40.33 -7.15
CA VAL A 419 45.07 -41.63 -6.62
C VAL A 419 43.85 -42.51 -6.33
N THR A 420 44.05 -43.83 -6.24
CA THR A 420 42.96 -44.79 -5.99
C THR A 420 42.85 -45.25 -4.55
N ASP A 421 43.91 -45.07 -3.74
CA ASP A 421 43.94 -45.37 -2.30
C ASP A 421 43.93 -44.05 -1.51
N SER A 422 42.92 -43.85 -0.66
CA SER A 422 42.74 -42.62 0.13
C SER A 422 43.66 -42.54 1.35
N THR A 423 44.32 -43.64 1.72
CA THR A 423 45.12 -43.77 2.95
C THR A 423 46.61 -43.97 2.69
N ALA A 424 46.99 -44.46 1.50
CA ALA A 424 48.39 -44.68 1.13
C ALA A 424 49.22 -43.38 1.17
N CYS A 425 50.31 -43.40 1.93
CA CYS A 425 51.16 -42.23 2.17
C CYS A 425 52.15 -41.93 1.03
N ASP A 426 52.33 -42.83 0.07
CA ASP A 426 53.38 -42.79 -0.95
C ASP A 426 52.88 -42.65 -2.39
N VAL A 427 51.56 -42.54 -2.60
CA VAL A 427 50.95 -42.46 -3.94
C VAL A 427 50.59 -41.03 -4.37
N SER A 428 50.62 -40.06 -3.45
CA SER A 428 50.23 -38.67 -3.72
C SER A 428 51.23 -37.95 -4.63
N GLY A 429 50.75 -37.03 -5.47
CA GLY A 429 51.60 -36.04 -6.13
C GLY A 429 52.13 -34.97 -5.16
N TYR A 430 53.29 -34.39 -5.48
CA TYR A 430 53.91 -33.30 -4.71
C TYR A 430 54.24 -32.13 -5.62
N PHE A 431 53.75 -30.95 -5.27
CA PHE A 431 53.79 -29.76 -6.11
C PHE A 431 54.48 -28.62 -5.35
N ASP A 432 55.34 -27.87 -6.04
CA ASP A 432 55.82 -26.57 -5.54
C ASP A 432 54.79 -25.47 -5.84
N HIS A 433 55.05 -24.26 -5.35
CA HIS A 433 54.15 -23.13 -5.54
C HIS A 433 54.01 -22.72 -7.02
N ASP A 434 55.09 -22.78 -7.81
CA ASP A 434 55.04 -22.43 -9.23
C ASP A 434 54.21 -23.45 -10.03
N GLY A 435 54.39 -24.74 -9.74
CA GLY A 435 53.59 -25.83 -10.31
C GLY A 435 52.11 -25.75 -9.96
N LEU A 436 51.76 -25.13 -8.83
CA LEU A 436 50.38 -24.90 -8.40
C LEU A 436 49.63 -23.97 -9.38
N SER A 437 50.28 -22.90 -9.82
CA SER A 437 49.72 -21.90 -10.73
C SER A 437 49.38 -22.52 -12.09
N ILE A 438 50.34 -23.26 -12.66
CA ILE A 438 50.18 -23.98 -13.92
C ILE A 438 49.08 -25.03 -13.81
N PHE A 439 49.01 -25.72 -12.67
CA PHE A 439 47.97 -26.71 -12.42
C PHE A 439 46.57 -26.11 -12.32
N VAL A 440 46.41 -24.96 -11.64
CA VAL A 440 45.14 -24.23 -11.55
C VAL A 440 44.67 -23.76 -12.93
N ASP A 441 45.59 -23.26 -13.77
CA ASP A 441 45.26 -22.83 -15.13
C ASP A 441 44.81 -24.02 -16.00
N LEU A 442 45.47 -25.17 -15.89
CA LEU A 442 45.09 -26.39 -16.61
C LEU A 442 43.75 -26.98 -16.13
N LEU A 443 43.46 -26.93 -14.83
CA LEU A 443 42.18 -27.37 -14.29
C LEU A 443 41.00 -26.67 -14.98
N HIS A 444 41.05 -25.34 -15.10
CA HIS A 444 40.01 -24.54 -15.75
C HIS A 444 39.77 -24.94 -17.21
N VAL A 445 40.80 -25.37 -17.93
CA VAL A 445 40.70 -25.74 -19.36
C VAL A 445 40.01 -27.09 -19.55
N TYR A 446 40.19 -28.04 -18.62
CA TYR A 446 39.76 -29.42 -18.83
C TYR A 446 38.62 -29.90 -17.92
N THR A 447 38.33 -29.22 -16.80
CA THR A 447 37.21 -29.56 -15.90
C THR A 447 36.73 -28.36 -15.10
N THR A 448 35.43 -28.09 -15.12
CA THR A 448 34.83 -26.99 -14.34
C THR A 448 34.42 -27.41 -12.92
N SER A 449 34.47 -28.70 -12.56
CA SER A 449 33.91 -29.19 -11.29
C SER A 449 34.86 -29.21 -10.09
N TYR A 450 36.17 -29.00 -10.29
CA TYR A 450 37.19 -29.07 -9.23
C TYR A 450 38.04 -27.81 -9.18
N TYR A 451 38.45 -27.43 -7.97
CA TYR A 451 39.33 -26.28 -7.76
C TYR A 451 40.23 -26.46 -6.54
N LEU A 452 41.27 -25.64 -6.47
CA LEU A 452 42.17 -25.59 -5.33
C LEU A 452 41.57 -24.69 -4.24
N PRO A 453 41.29 -25.20 -3.03
CA PRO A 453 40.66 -24.42 -1.97
C PRO A 453 41.57 -23.32 -1.44
N SER A 454 40.97 -22.20 -1.02
CA SER A 454 41.63 -21.20 -0.16
C SER A 454 41.87 -21.73 1.26
N VAL A 455 42.68 -21.04 2.05
CA VAL A 455 42.84 -21.38 3.48
C VAL A 455 41.54 -21.15 4.25
N GLU A 456 40.72 -20.18 3.86
CA GLU A 456 39.39 -19.96 4.42
C GLU A 456 38.45 -21.14 4.13
N GLU A 457 38.59 -21.79 2.98
CA GLU A 457 37.87 -23.03 2.66
C GLU A 457 38.43 -24.25 3.39
N TRP A 458 39.74 -24.32 3.58
CA TRP A 458 40.30 -25.30 4.51
C TRP A 458 39.78 -25.11 5.94
N ARG A 459 39.61 -23.84 6.37
CA ARG A 459 39.03 -23.50 7.68
C ARG A 459 37.62 -24.02 7.87
N SER A 460 36.89 -24.24 6.77
CA SER A 460 35.56 -24.86 6.78
C SER A 460 35.62 -26.33 7.27
N ILE A 461 36.73 -27.03 7.01
CA ILE A 461 36.94 -28.45 7.33
C ILE A 461 37.79 -28.62 8.60
N MET A 462 38.84 -27.82 8.76
CA MET A 462 39.87 -27.93 9.79
C MET A 462 40.07 -26.56 10.42
N PRO A 463 40.03 -26.34 11.74
CA PRO A 463 40.10 -24.98 12.27
C PRO A 463 41.46 -24.32 12.04
N GLY A 464 41.48 -22.99 12.08
CA GLY A 464 42.70 -22.22 11.83
C GLY A 464 43.72 -22.23 12.98
N ASN A 465 43.24 -22.44 14.20
CA ASN A 465 44.07 -22.50 15.41
C ASN A 465 44.42 -23.96 15.75
N THR A 466 45.68 -24.19 16.10
CA THR A 466 46.21 -25.47 16.59
C THR A 466 45.61 -25.95 17.91
N ASP A 467 44.87 -25.10 18.61
CA ASP A 467 44.39 -25.41 19.95
C ASP A 467 43.14 -26.30 20.02
N TYR A 468 42.46 -26.52 18.88
CA TYR A 468 41.14 -27.15 18.88
C TYR A 468 41.15 -28.63 18.49
N VAL A 469 41.85 -29.00 17.42
CA VAL A 469 42.01 -30.41 17.02
C VAL A 469 43.37 -30.92 17.53
N LYS A 470 43.40 -31.30 18.82
CA LYS A 470 44.56 -31.92 19.49
C LYS A 470 44.35 -33.43 19.64
N PHE A 471 45.06 -34.21 18.85
CA PHE A 471 45.09 -35.68 18.96
C PHE A 471 45.88 -36.16 20.17
N LEU A 472 46.85 -35.36 20.64
CA LEU A 472 47.64 -35.66 21.82
C LEU A 472 47.51 -34.54 22.86
N THR A 473 46.83 -34.84 23.96
CA THR A 473 46.76 -33.97 25.13
C THR A 473 46.84 -34.79 26.41
N PHE A 474 47.43 -34.21 27.47
CA PHE A 474 47.54 -34.86 28.78
C PHE A 474 46.19 -34.90 29.51
N PHE A 475 45.37 -33.86 29.32
CA PHE A 475 44.07 -33.71 29.95
C PHE A 475 42.99 -33.50 28.88
N VAL A 476 41.73 -33.77 29.24
CA VAL A 476 40.61 -33.44 28.37
C VAL A 476 40.58 -31.93 28.13
N THR A 477 40.52 -31.51 26.87
CA THR A 477 40.41 -30.09 26.49
C THR A 477 39.06 -29.84 25.85
N PHE A 478 38.40 -28.78 26.31
CA PHE A 478 37.11 -28.34 25.81
C PHE A 478 37.18 -26.88 25.40
N SER A 479 36.68 -26.57 24.21
CA SER A 479 36.49 -25.20 23.71
C SER A 479 35.05 -25.05 23.26
N SER A 480 34.41 -23.93 23.60
CA SER A 480 33.00 -23.70 23.26
C SER A 480 32.81 -22.35 22.60
N GLU A 481 31.80 -22.26 21.73
CA GLU A 481 31.41 -21.03 21.03
C GLU A 481 32.60 -20.40 20.27
N VAL A 482 33.53 -21.23 19.80
CA VAL A 482 34.68 -20.80 19.00
C VAL A 482 34.16 -20.24 17.68
N ALA A 483 34.28 -18.93 17.49
CA ALA A 483 33.86 -18.26 16.28
C ALA A 483 35.00 -18.23 15.26
N GLU A 484 34.75 -18.73 14.05
CA GLU A 484 35.68 -18.69 12.92
C GLU A 484 34.99 -18.15 11.69
N THR A 485 35.69 -17.31 10.92
CA THR A 485 35.30 -16.94 9.57
C THR A 485 35.88 -17.98 8.62
N VAL A 486 34.99 -18.70 7.94
CA VAL A 486 35.31 -19.77 6.99
C VAL A 486 34.70 -19.44 5.64
N MET A 487 35.15 -20.12 4.60
CA MET A 487 34.55 -20.03 3.28
C MET A 487 33.96 -21.40 2.89
N VAL A 488 32.73 -21.41 2.42
CA VAL A 488 32.08 -22.62 1.90
C VAL A 488 31.58 -22.29 0.51
N GLN A 489 32.06 -23.02 -0.51
CA GLN A 489 31.72 -22.81 -1.92
C GLN A 489 31.90 -21.33 -2.34
N GLY A 490 33.07 -20.75 -2.08
CA GLY A 490 33.36 -19.35 -2.45
C GLY A 490 32.68 -18.28 -1.57
N LYS A 491 31.82 -18.65 -0.61
CA LYS A 491 31.14 -17.68 0.26
C LYS A 491 31.71 -17.65 1.67
N SER A 492 32.10 -16.46 2.12
CA SER A 492 32.54 -16.22 3.50
C SER A 492 31.34 -16.24 4.46
N ILE A 493 31.47 -17.03 5.52
CA ILE A 493 30.50 -17.14 6.61
C ILE A 493 31.23 -17.14 7.96
N THR A 494 30.60 -16.55 8.97
CA THR A 494 31.06 -16.68 10.36
C THR A 494 30.24 -17.74 11.04
N MET A 495 30.91 -18.75 11.60
CA MET A 495 30.28 -19.89 12.24
C MET A 495 30.85 -20.14 13.62
N LYS A 496 30.09 -20.81 14.48
CA LYS A 496 30.52 -21.18 15.82
C LYS A 496 30.72 -22.69 15.96
N SER A 497 31.72 -23.09 16.73
CA SER A 497 32.04 -24.49 16.99
C SER A 497 32.34 -24.78 18.46
N ASP A 498 32.00 -25.99 18.89
CA ASP A 498 32.48 -26.59 20.14
C ASP A 498 33.46 -27.72 19.79
N PHE A 499 34.57 -27.84 20.52
CA PHE A 499 35.57 -28.89 20.35
C PHE A 499 35.82 -29.59 21.67
N LEU A 500 35.94 -30.92 21.63
CA LEU A 500 36.24 -31.78 22.76
C LEU A 500 37.30 -32.79 22.36
N ALA A 501 38.51 -32.63 22.89
CA ALA A 501 39.58 -33.61 22.74
C ALA A 501 39.78 -34.36 24.06
N PHE A 502 39.83 -35.69 23.98
CA PHE A 502 40.11 -36.54 25.13
C PHE A 502 41.64 -36.69 25.32
N SER A 503 42.05 -37.13 26.51
CA SER A 503 43.46 -37.46 26.76
C SER A 503 43.95 -38.50 25.76
N GLY A 504 45.11 -38.27 25.14
CA GLY A 504 45.66 -39.13 24.09
C GLY A 504 45.97 -40.57 24.56
N ILE A 505 45.98 -40.80 25.88
CA ILE A 505 46.09 -42.14 26.50
C ILE A 505 44.82 -42.97 26.24
N LEU A 506 43.66 -42.32 26.08
CA LEU A 506 42.35 -42.97 25.87
C LEU A 506 41.95 -43.08 24.39
N GLY A 507 42.76 -42.55 23.48
CA GLY A 507 42.53 -42.54 22.04
C GLY A 507 42.89 -41.19 21.41
N ARG A 508 43.26 -41.20 20.12
CA ARG A 508 43.56 -40.00 19.32
C ARG A 508 42.32 -39.51 18.56
N GLU A 509 41.23 -39.32 19.30
CA GLU A 509 39.93 -38.90 18.79
C GLU A 509 39.58 -37.51 19.32
N VAL A 510 39.21 -36.61 18.41
CA VAL A 510 38.65 -35.29 18.75
C VAL A 510 37.25 -35.20 18.19
N TYR A 511 36.31 -34.70 18.98
CA TYR A 511 34.94 -34.49 18.56
C TYR A 511 34.63 -33.00 18.49
N ALA A 512 33.73 -32.62 17.59
CA ALA A 512 33.27 -31.25 17.48
C ALA A 512 31.79 -31.16 17.08
N ILE A 513 31.14 -30.08 17.50
CA ILE A 513 29.90 -29.60 16.88
C ILE A 513 30.29 -28.34 16.13
N ARG A 514 30.29 -28.39 14.80
CA ARG A 514 30.65 -27.25 13.97
C ARG A 514 29.42 -26.63 13.34
N TYR A 515 29.55 -25.39 12.89
CA TYR A 515 28.48 -24.67 12.20
C TYR A 515 27.23 -24.46 13.09
N LYS A 516 27.43 -24.29 14.40
CA LYS A 516 26.34 -24.03 15.35
C LYS A 516 25.60 -22.75 14.95
N GLY A 517 24.27 -22.85 14.92
CA GLY A 517 23.40 -21.74 14.54
C GLY A 517 23.28 -21.50 13.04
N THR A 518 23.78 -22.42 12.19
CA THR A 518 23.62 -22.34 10.73
C THR A 518 22.91 -23.57 10.17
N SER A 519 22.48 -23.49 8.91
CA SER A 519 21.90 -24.65 8.20
C SER A 519 22.87 -25.83 7.97
N MET A 520 24.17 -25.63 8.20
CA MET A 520 25.22 -26.64 8.01
C MET A 520 25.67 -27.31 9.32
N VAL A 521 24.93 -27.07 10.41
CA VAL A 521 25.26 -27.62 11.73
C VAL A 521 25.47 -29.13 11.68
N SER A 522 26.62 -29.56 12.19
CA SER A 522 27.07 -30.95 12.03
C SER A 522 27.96 -31.39 13.20
N ALA A 523 27.90 -32.68 13.50
CA ALA A 523 28.81 -33.36 14.41
C ALA A 523 30.02 -33.86 13.62
N TRP A 524 31.22 -33.71 14.18
CA TRP A 524 32.48 -34.09 13.55
C TRP A 524 33.29 -34.97 14.49
N LYS A 525 33.96 -35.96 13.91
CA LYS A 525 34.96 -36.81 14.55
C LYS A 525 36.24 -36.74 13.72
N TYR A 526 37.32 -36.30 14.36
CA TYR A 526 38.67 -36.30 13.80
C TYR A 526 39.46 -37.41 14.47
N GLU A 527 40.12 -38.23 13.68
CA GLU A 527 40.86 -39.39 14.16
C GLU A 527 42.24 -39.40 13.51
N TYR A 528 43.29 -39.56 14.31
CA TYR A 528 44.61 -39.91 13.80
C TYR A 528 44.80 -41.43 13.91
N ILE A 529 44.97 -42.11 12.77
CA ILE A 529 45.12 -43.56 12.68
C ILE A 529 46.55 -43.87 12.25
N GLU A 530 47.30 -44.52 13.11
CA GLU A 530 48.70 -44.92 12.87
C GLU A 530 48.74 -46.34 12.28
N ASP A 531 49.14 -46.48 11.02
CA ASP A 531 49.13 -47.74 10.27
C ASP A 531 50.22 -47.78 9.19
N GLY A 532 51.46 -47.47 9.56
CA GLY A 532 52.61 -47.49 8.64
C GLY A 532 52.40 -46.62 7.40
N ASN A 533 52.46 -47.23 6.19
CA ASN A 533 52.21 -46.52 4.92
C ASN A 533 50.72 -46.20 4.68
N LYS A 534 49.83 -46.54 5.62
CA LYS A 534 48.42 -46.15 5.62
C LYS A 534 48.08 -45.23 6.77
N THR A 535 49.07 -44.64 7.45
CA THR A 535 48.82 -43.63 8.47
C THR A 535 48.06 -42.44 7.86
N HIS A 536 46.92 -42.08 8.46
CA HIS A 536 46.05 -41.03 7.92
C HIS A 536 45.27 -40.35 9.03
N MET A 537 44.80 -39.14 8.73
CA MET A 537 43.72 -38.52 9.47
C MET A 537 42.39 -38.89 8.82
N LYS A 538 41.46 -39.43 9.58
CA LYS A 538 40.09 -39.68 9.15
C LYS A 538 39.18 -38.62 9.75
N ILE A 539 38.38 -37.98 8.90
CA ILE A 539 37.34 -37.07 9.31
C ILE A 539 35.99 -37.70 8.99
N THR A 540 35.14 -37.85 10.00
CA THR A 540 33.75 -38.28 9.85
C THR A 540 32.85 -37.12 10.25
N SER A 541 31.89 -36.77 9.40
CA SER A 541 30.94 -35.69 9.68
C SER A 541 29.51 -36.14 9.42
N ARG A 542 28.60 -35.73 10.31
CA ARG A 542 27.16 -36.04 10.25
C ARG A 542 26.35 -34.75 10.39
N SER A 543 25.42 -34.53 9.46
CA SER A 543 24.50 -33.39 9.53
C SER A 543 23.52 -33.52 10.70
N PHE A 544 23.36 -32.43 11.44
CA PHE A 544 22.37 -32.24 12.50
C PHE A 544 21.33 -31.17 12.15
N TYR A 545 21.27 -30.73 10.89
CA TYR A 545 20.24 -29.81 10.43
C TYR A 545 18.84 -30.39 10.68
N GLY A 546 17.96 -29.59 11.29
CA GLY A 546 16.60 -30.01 11.66
C GLY A 546 16.53 -31.06 12.79
N LYS A 547 17.65 -31.40 13.43
CA LYS A 547 17.73 -32.36 14.54
C LYS A 547 18.12 -31.67 15.84
N THR A 548 17.74 -32.26 16.97
CA THR A 548 18.21 -31.80 18.28
C THR A 548 19.71 -32.02 18.40
N LEU A 549 20.46 -30.97 18.72
CA LEU A 549 21.90 -31.07 18.89
C LEU A 549 22.23 -31.83 20.18
N PRO A 550 23.19 -32.77 20.13
CA PRO A 550 23.65 -33.48 21.33
C PRO A 550 24.49 -32.53 22.20
N ASN A 551 24.56 -32.84 23.48
CA ASN A 551 25.59 -32.25 24.33
C ASN A 551 26.97 -32.78 23.85
N ILE A 552 27.93 -31.87 23.65
CA ILE A 552 29.29 -32.21 23.19
C ILE A 552 29.97 -33.30 24.04
N TRP A 553 29.68 -33.37 25.35
CA TRP A 553 30.24 -34.39 26.24
C TRP A 553 29.72 -35.81 25.95
N ASN A 554 28.57 -35.93 25.28
CA ASN A 554 27.94 -37.20 24.91
C ASN A 554 28.07 -37.51 23.41
N ILE A 555 28.69 -36.64 22.62
CA ILE A 555 28.74 -36.75 21.16
C ILE A 555 29.43 -38.02 20.67
N ARG A 556 30.31 -38.61 21.49
CA ARG A 556 30.96 -39.89 21.20
C ARG A 556 29.95 -41.01 20.97
N ASP A 557 28.82 -40.98 21.66
CA ASP A 557 27.76 -41.99 21.51
C ASP A 557 27.01 -41.84 20.19
N GLU A 558 27.01 -40.65 19.57
CA GLU A 558 26.39 -40.43 18.27
C GLU A 558 27.13 -41.19 17.16
N PHE A 559 28.46 -41.29 17.25
CA PHE A 559 29.31 -42.00 16.28
C PHE A 559 29.39 -43.52 16.53
N LYS A 560 28.71 -44.07 17.53
CA LYS A 560 28.59 -45.53 17.72
C LYS A 560 27.52 -46.16 16.83
N LYS A 561 26.60 -45.33 16.32
CA LYS A 561 25.52 -45.75 15.43
C LYS A 561 26.00 -45.56 14.00
N ASN A 562 25.99 -46.60 13.18
CA ASN A 562 26.19 -46.42 11.74
C ASN A 562 25.00 -45.62 11.18
N ASP A 563 25.28 -44.51 10.51
CA ASP A 563 24.29 -43.66 9.84
C ASP A 563 24.68 -43.58 8.36
N GLU A 564 23.73 -43.89 7.47
CA GLU A 564 23.92 -43.90 6.02
C GLU A 564 24.27 -42.51 5.44
N ASN A 565 24.07 -41.44 6.22
CA ASN A 565 24.34 -40.06 5.81
C ASN A 565 25.68 -39.51 6.29
N GLU A 566 26.56 -40.35 6.86
CA GLU A 566 27.91 -39.93 7.24
C GLU A 566 28.78 -39.62 6.02
N VAL A 567 29.53 -38.54 6.13
CA VAL A 567 30.52 -38.16 5.14
C VAL A 567 31.89 -38.45 5.73
N ILE A 568 32.68 -39.23 5.02
CA ILE A 568 34.02 -39.65 5.46
C ILE A 568 35.05 -39.16 4.45
N ARG A 569 36.14 -38.60 4.96
CA ARG A 569 37.34 -38.25 4.18
C ARG A 569 38.60 -38.67 4.90
N ASP A 570 39.45 -39.39 4.18
CA ASP A 570 40.77 -39.78 4.64
C ASP A 570 41.84 -38.88 4.01
N PHE A 571 42.76 -38.44 4.85
CA PHE A 571 43.89 -37.60 4.48
C PHE A 571 45.18 -38.37 4.81
N PRO A 572 45.90 -38.87 3.80
CA PRO A 572 47.08 -39.68 4.04
C PRO A 572 48.22 -38.82 4.59
N ALA A 573 49.01 -39.38 5.50
CA ALA A 573 50.22 -38.75 6.04
C ALA A 573 51.35 -38.77 5.00
N SER A 574 51.16 -38.04 3.90
CA SER A 574 52.05 -38.07 2.74
C SER A 574 53.39 -37.37 2.96
N GLY A 575 53.53 -36.60 4.04
CA GLY A 575 54.72 -35.78 4.27
C GLY A 575 54.89 -34.68 3.22
N TYR A 576 56.14 -34.29 2.97
CA TYR A 576 56.50 -33.31 1.95
C TYR A 576 57.83 -33.69 1.29
N ILE A 577 58.16 -33.04 0.18
CA ILE A 577 59.50 -33.13 -0.44
C ILE A 577 60.23 -31.81 -0.19
N ASP A 578 61.41 -31.88 0.43
CA ASP A 578 62.23 -30.70 0.69
C ASP A 578 62.94 -30.19 -0.58
N THR A 579 63.72 -29.11 -0.43
CA THR A 579 64.46 -28.51 -1.55
C THR A 579 65.56 -29.41 -2.11
N GLU A 580 65.95 -30.47 -1.41
CA GLU A 580 66.93 -31.47 -1.84
C GLU A 580 66.27 -32.65 -2.56
N GLY A 581 64.94 -32.67 -2.67
CA GLY A 581 64.20 -33.77 -3.28
C GLY A 581 63.97 -34.95 -2.34
N VAL A 582 64.24 -34.80 -1.04
CA VAL A 582 64.08 -35.86 -0.04
C VAL A 582 62.68 -35.80 0.55
N THR A 583 62.05 -36.98 0.69
CA THR A 583 60.76 -37.09 1.36
C THR A 583 60.93 -37.01 2.88
N GLN A 584 60.22 -36.09 3.51
CA GLN A 584 60.20 -35.88 4.96
C GLN A 584 58.81 -36.18 5.53
N ASN A 585 58.75 -36.68 6.77
CA ASN A 585 57.51 -36.92 7.54
C ASN A 585 56.44 -37.81 6.88
N ARG A 586 56.82 -38.62 5.88
CA ARG A 586 55.90 -39.61 5.29
C ARG A 586 55.57 -40.67 6.35
N GLY A 587 54.28 -40.99 6.47
CA GLY A 587 53.75 -41.90 7.48
C GLY A 587 53.51 -41.24 8.84
N THR A 588 53.78 -39.94 9.01
CA THR A 588 53.57 -39.22 10.28
C THR A 588 52.77 -37.92 10.14
N ASN A 589 52.97 -37.16 9.06
CA ASN A 589 52.33 -35.87 8.86
C ASN A 589 51.68 -35.78 7.47
N GLY A 590 50.59 -35.03 7.36
CA GLY A 590 50.01 -34.64 6.07
C GLY A 590 50.07 -33.13 5.88
N TYR A 591 50.36 -32.70 4.66
CA TYR A 591 50.44 -31.29 4.26
C TYR A 591 49.73 -31.11 2.93
N PHE A 592 48.80 -30.15 2.88
CA PHE A 592 47.94 -29.92 1.72
C PHE A 592 47.92 -28.45 1.35
N TRP A 593 48.22 -28.14 0.09
CA TRP A 593 48.22 -26.77 -0.42
C TRP A 593 46.85 -26.09 -0.33
N SER A 594 46.88 -24.77 -0.24
CA SER A 594 45.76 -23.88 -0.57
C SER A 594 46.14 -22.94 -1.71
N SER A 595 45.14 -22.29 -2.29
CA SER A 595 45.31 -21.19 -3.25
C SER A 595 45.69 -19.85 -2.60
N THR A 596 45.67 -19.77 -1.26
CA THR A 596 46.02 -18.54 -0.54
C THR A 596 47.50 -18.20 -0.69
N PRO A 597 47.85 -16.92 -0.93
CA PRO A 597 49.24 -16.50 -1.11
C PRO A 597 50.17 -16.89 0.05
N ILE A 598 51.43 -17.11 -0.29
CA ILE A 598 52.52 -17.33 0.67
C ILE A 598 52.68 -16.11 1.57
N GLY A 599 52.97 -16.34 2.85
CA GLY A 599 53.27 -15.31 3.83
C GLY A 599 54.46 -15.71 4.69
N ASN A 600 55.41 -14.80 4.93
CA ASN A 600 56.61 -15.05 5.73
C ASN A 600 57.41 -16.30 5.31
N ASN A 601 57.51 -16.59 4.01
CA ASN A 601 58.12 -17.79 3.43
C ASN A 601 57.46 -19.12 3.85
N LEU A 602 56.21 -19.07 4.33
CA LEU A 602 55.43 -20.25 4.70
C LEU A 602 54.32 -20.50 3.68
N ALA A 603 54.17 -21.77 3.30
CA ALA A 603 53.02 -22.26 2.58
C ALA A 603 51.76 -22.10 3.43
N CYS A 604 50.66 -21.75 2.78
CA CYS A 604 49.34 -21.70 3.41
C CYS A 604 48.55 -22.94 3.01
N GLY A 605 47.88 -23.59 3.96
CA GLY A 605 47.20 -24.85 3.70
C GLY A 605 46.65 -25.54 4.94
N MET A 606 46.35 -26.83 4.80
CA MET A 606 45.95 -27.70 5.91
C MET A 606 47.10 -28.66 6.26
N SER A 607 47.35 -28.85 7.55
CA SER A 607 48.36 -29.76 8.05
C SER A 607 47.84 -30.56 9.24
N PHE A 608 48.30 -31.81 9.35
CA PHE A 608 48.11 -32.63 10.54
C PHE A 608 49.37 -33.43 10.89
N SER A 609 49.47 -33.81 12.16
CA SER A 609 50.47 -34.73 12.71
C SER A 609 49.81 -35.65 13.74
N SER A 610 50.60 -36.50 14.40
CA SER A 610 50.14 -37.31 15.54
C SER A 610 49.71 -36.49 16.76
N ASP A 611 50.06 -35.20 16.81
CA ASP A 611 49.76 -34.29 17.91
C ASP A 611 48.49 -33.47 17.64
N LYS A 612 48.35 -32.92 16.43
CA LYS A 612 47.31 -31.92 16.13
C LYS A 612 47.02 -31.76 14.65
N ALA A 613 45.92 -31.08 14.32
CA ALA A 613 45.58 -30.66 12.98
C ALA A 613 45.06 -29.21 12.94
N TYR A 614 45.36 -28.49 11.85
CA TYR A 614 44.98 -27.08 11.68
C TYR A 614 45.09 -26.64 10.21
N SER A 615 44.51 -25.48 9.88
CA SER A 615 44.68 -24.84 8.56
C SER A 615 45.12 -23.37 8.66
N ASN A 616 46.38 -23.12 8.34
CA ASN A 616 47.02 -21.79 8.42
C ASN A 616 48.30 -21.80 7.58
N TYR A 617 49.26 -20.94 7.90
CA TYR A 617 50.66 -21.13 7.50
C TYR A 617 51.23 -22.40 8.13
N ILE A 618 51.65 -23.37 7.30
CA ILE A 618 52.02 -24.72 7.75
C ILE A 618 53.53 -24.91 7.91
N ASP A 619 54.30 -24.78 6.83
CA ASP A 619 55.75 -25.03 6.77
C ASP A 619 56.32 -24.27 5.54
N LYS A 620 57.61 -24.40 5.22
CA LYS A 620 58.31 -23.59 4.20
C LYS A 620 57.64 -23.67 2.84
N ALA A 621 57.45 -22.52 2.21
CA ALA A 621 56.88 -22.42 0.86
C ALA A 621 57.78 -23.01 -0.24
N SER A 622 59.07 -23.23 0.05
CA SER A 622 60.04 -23.83 -0.87
C SER A 622 59.94 -25.36 -0.99
N HIS A 623 59.15 -26.01 -0.13
CA HIS A 623 58.92 -27.45 -0.20
C HIS A 623 57.76 -27.78 -1.15
N LYS A 624 57.66 -29.06 -1.50
CA LYS A 624 56.54 -29.58 -2.30
C LYS A 624 55.55 -30.33 -1.41
N TYR A 625 54.27 -29.98 -1.52
CA TYR A 625 53.19 -30.58 -0.74
C TYR A 625 52.15 -31.24 -1.65
N SER A 626 51.32 -32.09 -1.05
CA SER A 626 50.21 -32.73 -1.76
C SER A 626 49.07 -31.75 -2.01
N ILE A 627 48.23 -32.08 -3.00
CA ILE A 627 47.04 -31.31 -3.32
C ILE A 627 45.82 -32.18 -3.09
N ARG A 628 44.85 -31.60 -2.38
CA ARG A 628 43.50 -32.11 -2.23
C ARG A 628 42.53 -31.06 -2.77
N LEU A 629 41.76 -31.41 -3.78
CA LEU A 629 40.84 -30.48 -4.43
C LEU A 629 39.50 -30.42 -3.72
N PHE A 630 38.82 -29.30 -3.91
CA PHE A 630 37.43 -29.13 -3.56
C PHE A 630 36.57 -29.24 -4.83
N VAL A 631 35.31 -29.65 -4.66
CA VAL A 631 34.31 -29.71 -5.72
C VAL A 631 33.32 -28.58 -5.58
N ILE A 632 32.87 -28.05 -6.70
CA ILE A 632 31.92 -26.95 -6.68
C ILE A 632 30.50 -27.45 -6.28
N GLY A 633 30.22 -28.76 -6.41
CA GLY A 633 29.11 -29.45 -5.73
C GLY A 633 28.98 -30.94 -6.09
N ASP A 634 28.05 -31.63 -5.42
CA ASP A 634 27.80 -33.09 -5.47
C ASP A 634 26.84 -33.48 -6.61
#